data_AF-A0A258BCY4-F1
#
_entry.id   AF-A0A258BCY4-F1
#
_cell.length_a   1.000
_cell.length_b   1.000
_cell.length_c   1.000
_cell.angle_alpha   90.00
_cell.angle_beta   90.00
_cell.angle_gamma   90.00
#
_symmetry.space_group_name_H-M   'P 1'
#
loop_
_entity.id
_entity.type
_entity.pdbx_description
1 polymer ?
#
loop_
_entity_poly.entity_id
_entity_poly.type
_entity_poly.pdbx_seq_one_letter_code
_entity_poly.pdbx_strand_id
1 'polypeptide(L)' 'MIVSKWGNSLAIRLPSQVVEYLKLKEGDDIEVQVADKKHFHIRKKPSLQERIEGLRKFRGRMPADFHFDRSELNER' A
#
# COMPACT_ATOMS: atom_id res chain seq x y z
N MET A 1 -1.10 25.82 5.00
CA MET A 1 -2.13 25.02 4.29
C MET A 1 -3.37 25.00 5.16
N ILE A 2 -4.58 25.00 4.57
CA ILE A 2 -5.85 25.00 5.31
C ILE A 2 -6.68 23.83 4.79
N VAL A 3 -7.36 23.14 5.71
CA VAL A 3 -8.29 22.06 5.38
C VAL A 3 -9.48 22.64 4.61
N SER A 4 -9.85 22.00 3.49
CA SER A 4 -10.97 22.43 2.64
C SER A 4 -12.01 21.32 2.49
N LYS A 5 -13.26 21.69 2.17
CA LYS A 5 -14.31 20.73 1.83
C LYS A 5 -14.18 20.26 0.38
N TRP A 6 -14.31 18.96 0.15
CA TRP A 6 -14.43 18.35 -1.17
C TRP A 6 -15.58 17.34 -1.15
N GLY A 7 -16.73 17.73 -1.72
CA GLY A 7 -17.98 17.01 -1.53
C GLY A 7 -18.34 16.87 -0.04
N ASN A 8 -18.58 15.63 0.40
CA ASN A 8 -18.87 15.32 1.80
C ASN A 8 -17.61 15.17 2.67
N SER A 9 -16.43 15.18 2.06
CA SER A 9 -15.14 14.90 2.73
C SER A 9 -14.34 16.18 3.00
N LEU A 10 -13.33 16.06 3.86
CA LEU A 10 -12.30 17.07 4.05
C LEU A 10 -11.06 16.68 3.23
N ALA A 11 -10.39 17.70 2.69
CA ALA A 11 -9.21 17.56 1.87
C ALA A 11 -8.10 18.50 2.35
N ILE A 12 -6.87 18.05 2.19
CA ILE A 12 -5.68 18.87 2.29
C ILE A 12 -5.00 18.88 0.92
N ARG A 13 -4.36 20.00 0.59
CA ARG A 13 -3.41 20.01 -0.53
C ARG A 13 -2.17 19.20 -0.11
N LEU A 14 -1.54 18.51 -1.05
CA LEU A 14 -0.23 17.89 -0.83
C LEU A 14 0.85 18.79 -1.45
N PRO A 15 1.94 19.10 -0.72
CA PRO A 15 3.09 19.77 -1.31
C PRO A 15 3.67 18.97 -2.48
N SER A 16 4.26 19.65 -3.48
CA SER A 16 4.82 18.99 -4.67
C SER A 16 5.90 17.97 -4.30
N GLN A 17 6.74 18.27 -3.30
CA GLN A 17 7.77 17.34 -2.84
C GLN A 17 7.18 16.00 -2.36
N VAL A 18 6.01 16.02 -1.71
CA VAL A 18 5.33 14.80 -1.25
C VAL A 18 4.78 14.00 -2.43
N VAL A 19 4.17 14.69 -3.39
CA VAL A 19 3.62 14.08 -4.62
C VAL A 19 4.73 13.40 -5.41
N GLU A 20 5.87 14.07 -5.59
CA GLU A 20 7.04 13.54 -6.30
C GLU A 20 7.67 12.35 -5.57
N TYR A 21 7.92 12.48 -4.27
CA TYR A 21 8.55 11.43 -3.47
C TYR A 21 7.73 10.13 -3.46
N LEU A 22 6.41 10.25 -3.30
CA LEU A 22 5.48 9.12 -3.30
C LEU A 22 5.03 8.70 -4.71
N LYS A 23 5.50 9.40 -5.75
CA LYS A 23 5.12 9.19 -7.17
C LYS A 23 3.61 9.10 -7.34
N LEU A 24 2.89 10.02 -6.68
CA LEU A 24 1.44 10.12 -6.76
C LEU A 24 1.05 10.78 -8.08
N LYS A 25 0.00 10.26 -8.69
CA LYS A 25 -0.68 10.85 -9.85
C LYS A 25 -2.19 10.84 -9.61
N GLU A 26 -2.91 11.62 -10.40
CA GLU A 26 -4.37 11.59 -10.40
C GLU A 26 -4.88 10.16 -10.66
N GLY A 27 -5.89 9.75 -9.88
CA GLY A 27 -6.46 8.40 -9.94
C GLY A 27 -5.70 7.32 -9.16
N ASP A 28 -4.57 7.64 -8.51
CA ASP A 28 -3.92 6.69 -7.62
C ASP A 28 -4.77 6.42 -6.36
N ASP A 29 -4.83 5.15 -5.97
CA ASP A 29 -5.41 4.74 -4.69
C ASP A 29 -4.36 4.87 -3.58
N ILE A 30 -4.68 5.67 -2.57
CA ILE A 30 -3.81 5.95 -1.42
C ILE A 30 -4.50 5.55 -0.12
N GLU A 31 -3.72 5.08 0.83
CA GLU A 31 -4.13 4.90 2.21
C GLU A 31 -3.53 5.99 3.09
N VAL A 32 -4.36 6.55 3.96
CA VAL A 32 -3.94 7.49 4.99
C VAL A 32 -4.23 6.87 6.36
N GLN A 33 -3.21 6.75 7.20
CA GLN A 33 -3.31 6.21 8.54
C GLN A 33 -2.78 7.22 9.56
N VAL A 34 -3.36 7.23 10.76
CA VAL A 34 -2.82 8.02 11.87
C VAL A 34 -1.60 7.28 12.41
N ALA A 35 -0.41 7.87 12.27
CA ALA A 35 0.81 7.30 12.82
C ALA A 35 0.91 7.57 14.33
N ASP A 36 0.63 8.81 14.73
CA ASP A 36 0.53 9.23 16.13
C ASP A 36 -0.31 10.53 16.25
N LYS A 37 -0.26 11.19 17.43
CA LYS A 37 -1.03 12.42 17.72
C LYS A 37 -0.77 13.58 16.74
N LYS A 38 0.35 13.61 16.03
CA LYS A 38 0.77 14.73 15.17
C LYS A 38 1.15 14.30 13.75
N HIS A 39 1.27 13.01 13.48
CA HIS A 39 1.74 12.50 12.20
C HIS A 39 0.72 11.60 11.50
N PHE A 40 0.66 11.75 10.18
CA PHE A 40 -0.06 10.85 9.29
C PHE A 40 0.93 10.05 8.45
N HIS A 41 0.64 8.78 8.24
CA HIS A 41 1.28 7.99 7.19
C HIS A 41 0.42 8.03 5.94
N ILE A 42 1.04 8.37 4.82
CA ILE A 42 0.45 8.31 3.49
C ILE A 42 1.20 7.25 2.70
N ARG A 43 0.47 6.28 2.16
CA ARG A 43 1.03 5.21 1.34
C ARG A 43 0.23 5.08 0.06
N LYS A 44 0.93 5.00 -1.08
CA LYS A 44 0.35 4.56 -2.34
C LYS A 44 0.13 3.04 -2.31
N LYS A 45 -1.09 2.59 -2.62
CA LYS A 45 -1.34 1.15 -2.75
C LYS A 45 -0.57 0.61 -3.95
N PRO A 46 0.18 -0.50 -3.80
CA PRO A 46 0.90 -1.08 -4.92
C PRO A 46 -0.10 -1.63 -5.94
N SER A 47 0.19 -1.38 -7.21
CA SER A 47 -0.53 -1.98 -8.34
C SER A 47 -0.41 -3.51 -8.32
N LEU A 48 -1.31 -4.20 -9.03
CA LEU A 48 -1.23 -5.65 -9.17
C LEU A 48 0.15 -6.10 -9.70
N GLN A 49 0.71 -5.34 -10.65
CA GLN A 49 2.00 -5.65 -11.25
C GLN A 49 3.15 -5.46 -10.24
N GLU A 50 3.15 -4.38 -9.46
CA GLU A 50 4.13 -4.17 -8.38
C GLU A 50 4.01 -5.24 -7.29
N ARG A 51 2.80 -5.69 -6.98
CA ARG A 51 2.56 -6.80 -6.05
C ARG A 51 3.16 -8.10 -6.58
N ILE A 52 2.90 -8.44 -7.84
CA ILE A 52 3.48 -9.62 -8.50
C ILE A 52 5.01 -9.54 -8.53
N GLU A 53 5.57 -8.37 -8.85
CA GLU A 53 7.02 -8.15 -8.86
C GLU A 53 7.62 -8.33 -7.46
N GLY A 54 6.92 -7.86 -6.42
CA GLY A 54 7.28 -8.13 -5.04
C GLY A 54 7.33 -9.63 -4.72
N LEU A 55 6.33 -10.40 -5.18
CA LEU A 55 6.29 -11.86 -5.00
C LEU A 55 7.41 -12.58 -5.76
N ARG A 56 7.85 -12.05 -6.91
CA ARG A 56 8.94 -12.66 -7.69
C ARG A 56 10.26 -12.75 -6.91
N LYS A 57 10.50 -11.85 -5.95
CA LYS A 57 11.69 -11.87 -5.06
C LYS A 57 11.79 -13.12 -4.19
N PHE A 58 10.70 -13.86 -4.05
CA PHE A 58 10.63 -15.09 -3.25
C PHE A 58 10.70 -16.37 -4.10
N ARG A 59 10.82 -16.27 -5.43
CA ARG A 59 11.01 -17.44 -6.30
C ARG A 59 12.29 -18.18 -5.94
N GLY A 60 12.25 -19.52 -6.03
CA GLY A 60 13.40 -20.39 -5.78
C GLY A 60 13.81 -20.52 -4.30
N ARG A 61 13.06 -19.94 -3.36
CA ARG A 61 13.31 -20.08 -1.92
C ARG A 61 12.73 -21.36 -1.31
N MET A 62 11.80 -22.00 -1.99
CA MET A 62 11.19 -23.25 -1.52
C MET A 62 11.97 -24.44 -2.06
N PRO A 63 12.10 -25.53 -1.28
CA PRO A 63 12.62 -26.81 -1.75
C PRO A 63 11.88 -27.32 -3.00
N ALA A 64 12.57 -28.09 -3.83
CA ALA A 64 12.00 -28.63 -5.07
C ALA A 64 10.80 -29.57 -4.85
N ASP A 65 10.76 -30.20 -3.67
CA ASP A 65 9.74 -31.12 -3.18
C ASP A 65 8.68 -30.44 -2.30
N PHE A 66 8.74 -29.12 -2.13
CA PHE A 66 7.77 -28.40 -1.32
C PHE A 66 6.38 -28.42 -1.94
N HIS A 67 5.43 -29.05 -1.25
CA HIS A 67 4.01 -29.01 -1.55
C HIS A 67 3.28 -28.23 -0.44
N PHE A 68 2.44 -27.28 -0.83
CA PHE A 68 1.60 -26.54 0.12
C PHE A 68 0.19 -27.15 0.13
N ASP A 69 -0.16 -27.85 1.20
CA ASP A 69 -1.53 -28.30 1.45
C ASP A 69 -2.24 -27.43 2.49
N ARG A 70 -3.46 -27.00 2.17
CA ARG A 70 -4.29 -26.16 3.04
C ARG A 70 -5.11 -26.98 4.04
N SER A 71 -5.43 -28.24 3.74
CA SER A 71 -6.23 -29.09 4.62
C SER A 71 -5.45 -29.45 5.89
N GLU A 72 -4.18 -29.86 5.74
CA GLU A 72 -3.29 -30.24 6.84
C GLU A 72 -3.15 -29.16 7.93
N LEU A 73 -3.27 -27.88 7.56
CA LEU A 73 -3.14 -26.75 8.48
C LEU A 73 -4.41 -26.45 9.29
N ASN A 74 -5.58 -26.83 8.77
CA ASN A 74 -6.89 -26.53 9.38
C ASN A 74 -7.45 -27.70 10.19
N GLU A 75 -6.74 -28.82 10.27
CA GLU A 75 -7.12 -29.99 11.09
C GLU A 75 -6.79 -29.83 12.60
N ARG A 76 -6.70 -28.59 13.09
CA ARG A 76 -6.47 -28.26 14.50
C ARG A 76 -7.69 -27.61 15.15
#